data_AF-A0A963IK36-F1
#
_entry.id   AF-A0A963IK36-F1
#
_cell.length_a   1.000
_cell.length_b   1.000
_cell.length_c   1.000
_cell.angle_alpha   90.00
_cell.angle_beta   90.00
_cell.angle_gamma   90.00
#
_symmetry.space_group_name_H-M   'P 1'
#
loop_
_entity.id
_entity.type
_entity.pdbx_description
1 polymer ?
#
loop_
_entity_poly.entity_id
_entity_poly.type
_entity_poly.pdbx_seq_one_letter_code
_entity_poly.pdbx_strand_id
1 'polypeptide(L)'
;MAIFVRLSQTHALVANIRENGRVAAVFSLPSSNRTLQLKGSDAQVGDFDHADLMLIERHTEAFLREVLPEGISELAVRTIHDWSPDDMLTVVFTPSAAFSQTPGPCAGQPLGSRP
;
A
#
# COMPACT_ATOMS: atom_id res chain seq x y z
N MET A 1 7.01 7.93 5.01
CA MET A 1 6.55 6.82 4.15
C MET A 1 5.74 7.42 3.01
N ALA A 2 5.93 6.96 1.77
CA ALA A 2 5.13 7.37 0.62
C ALA A 2 4.39 6.16 0.04
N ILE A 3 3.11 6.33 -0.31
CA ILE A 3 2.27 5.33 -0.95
C ILE A 3 1.61 5.96 -2.17
N PHE A 4 1.62 5.25 -3.29
CA PHE A 4 0.99 5.69 -4.52
C PHE A 4 -0.38 5.04 -4.67
N VAL A 5 -1.40 5.85 -4.99
CA VAL A 5 -2.78 5.39 -5.13
C VAL A 5 -3.40 5.94 -6.41
N ARG A 6 -4.32 5.18 -7.01
CA ARG A 6 -5.09 5.62 -8.17
C ARG A 6 -6.22 6.55 -7.76
N LEU A 7 -6.26 7.77 -8.27
CA LEU A 7 -7.31 8.75 -7.99
C LEU A 7 -8.69 8.17 -8.32
N SER A 8 -8.84 7.58 -9.50
CA SER A 8 -10.07 6.97 -10.02
C SER A 8 -10.69 5.93 -9.07
N GLN A 9 -9.89 5.27 -8.23
CA GLN A 9 -10.31 4.21 -7.31
C GLN A 9 -10.36 4.66 -5.84
N THR A 10 -9.84 5.85 -5.52
CA THR A 10 -9.59 6.24 -4.13
C THR A 10 -10.18 7.59 -3.74
N HIS A 11 -11.12 8.14 -4.51
CA HIS A 11 -11.76 9.43 -4.22
C HIS A 11 -12.20 9.62 -2.75
N ALA A 12 -12.93 8.65 -2.18
CA ALA A 12 -13.39 8.75 -0.78
C ALA A 12 -12.22 8.62 0.23
N LEU A 13 -11.25 7.76 -0.05
CA LEU A 13 -10.04 7.63 0.77
C LEU A 13 -9.26 8.96 0.80
N VAL A 14 -9.02 9.55 -0.37
CA VAL A 14 -8.31 10.83 -0.51
C VAL A 14 -9.06 11.97 0.19
N ALA A 15 -10.38 12.03 0.06
CA ALA A 15 -11.21 13.01 0.76
C ALA A 15 -11.05 12.89 2.29
N ASN A 16 -11.15 11.67 2.82
CA ASN A 16 -11.00 11.42 4.26
C ASN A 16 -9.59 11.76 4.77
N ILE A 17 -8.54 11.45 4.00
CA ILE A 17 -7.16 11.80 4.37
C ILE A 17 -7.00 13.32 4.38
N ARG A 18 -7.52 14.04 3.38
CA ARG A 18 -7.48 15.51 3.35
C ARG A 18 -8.25 16.15 4.50
N GLU A 19 -9.32 15.52 4.96
CA GLU A 19 -10.14 16.02 6.07
C GLU A 19 -9.46 15.84 7.44
N ASN A 20 -8.83 14.70 7.70
CA ASN A 20 -8.40 14.35 9.06
C ASN A 20 -6.93 13.90 9.20
N GLY A 21 -6.19 13.74 8.10
CA GLY A 21 -4.78 13.34 8.09
C GLY A 21 -4.51 11.91 8.59
N ARG A 22 -5.53 11.10 8.85
CA ARG A 22 -5.38 9.74 9.38
C ARG A 22 -5.29 8.73 8.26
N VAL A 23 -4.36 7.80 8.39
CA VAL A 23 -4.17 6.72 7.42
C VAL A 23 -3.85 5.42 8.13
N ALA A 24 -4.34 4.32 7.57
CA ALA A 24 -3.89 2.97 7.89
C ALA A 24 -3.56 2.26 6.57
N ALA A 25 -2.31 1.84 6.41
CA ALA A 25 -1.83 1.13 5.23
C ALA A 25 -1.46 -0.31 5.60
N VAL A 26 -1.97 -1.27 4.82
CA VAL A 26 -1.74 -2.70 5.05
C VAL A 26 -0.92 -3.26 3.89
N PHE A 27 0.15 -3.97 4.21
CA PHE A 27 1.05 -4.60 3.25
C PHE A 27 1.11 -6.10 3.54
N SER A 28 0.88 -6.91 2.52
CA SER A 28 0.91 -8.37 2.62
C SER A 28 1.92 -8.94 1.65
N LEU A 29 2.71 -9.92 2.09
CA LEU A 29 3.52 -10.76 1.21
C LEU A 29 2.66 -11.97 0.76
N PRO A 30 2.20 -12.05 -0.51
CA PRO A 30 1.22 -13.04 -0.94
C PRO A 30 1.63 -14.49 -0.64
N SER A 31 2.89 -14.86 -0.94
CA SER A 31 3.41 -16.23 -0.80
C SER A 31 3.39 -16.78 0.64
N SER A 32 3.33 -15.90 1.65
CA SER A 32 3.42 -16.30 3.06
C SER A 32 2.30 -15.75 3.93
N ASN A 33 1.43 -14.90 3.37
CA ASN A 33 0.42 -14.13 4.11
C ASN A 33 1.00 -13.28 5.25
N ARG A 34 2.32 -13.03 5.26
CA ARG A 34 2.94 -12.13 6.23
C ARG A 34 2.45 -10.72 5.98
N THR A 35 1.70 -10.18 6.95
CA THR A 35 0.99 -8.92 6.79
C THR A 35 1.32 -7.96 7.93
N LEU A 36 1.56 -6.71 7.55
CA LEU A 36 1.90 -5.58 8.41
C LEU A 36 0.89 -4.45 8.18
N GLN A 37 0.38 -3.85 9.24
CA GLN A 37 -0.37 -2.59 9.17
C GLN A 37 0.44 -1.47 9.79
N LEU A 38 0.58 -0.36 9.05
CA LEU A 38 1.13 0.90 9.54
C LEU A 38 0.01 1.91 9.69
N LYS A 39 0.03 2.69 10.77
CA LYS A 39 -0.90 3.82 10.98
C LYS A 39 -0.13 5.13 11.10
N GLY A 40 -0.77 6.21 10.69
CA GLY A 40 -0.28 7.59 10.84
C GLY A 40 -1.43 8.57 11.02
N SER A 41 -1.10 9.79 11.45
CA SER A 41 -2.06 10.88 11.71
C SER A 41 -1.65 12.22 11.12
N ASP A 42 -0.59 12.24 10.32
CA ASP A 42 -0.02 13.41 9.64
C ASP A 42 -0.05 13.24 8.11
N ALA A 43 -0.90 12.36 7.59
CA ALA A 43 -0.93 12.01 6.18
C ALA A 43 -1.33 13.21 5.31
N GLN A 44 -0.57 13.42 4.24
CA GLN A 44 -0.80 14.46 3.24
C GLN A 44 -0.93 13.82 1.86
N VAL A 45 -1.86 14.34 1.06
CA VAL A 45 -2.04 13.94 -0.34
C VAL A 45 -1.41 14.99 -1.23
N GLY A 46 -0.49 14.58 -2.09
CA GLY A 46 0.16 15.43 -3.08
C GLY A 46 0.12 14.81 -4.47
N ASP A 47 0.65 15.56 -5.43
CA ASP A 47 0.77 15.11 -6.81
C ASP A 47 1.77 13.94 -6.92
N PHE A 48 1.61 13.14 -7.97
CA PHE A 48 2.56 12.09 -8.30
C PHE A 48 3.74 12.67 -9.10
N ASP A 49 4.97 12.39 -8.64
CA ASP A 49 6.18 12.79 -9.36
C ASP A 49 6.55 11.71 -10.38
N HIS A 50 6.81 12.12 -11.62
CA HIS A 50 7.25 11.21 -12.67
C HIS A 50 8.64 10.61 -12.38
N ALA A 51 9.41 11.20 -11.47
CA ALA A 51 10.64 10.57 -10.96
C ALA A 51 10.38 9.24 -10.23
N ASP A 52 9.16 9.03 -9.70
CA ASP A 52 8.78 7.84 -8.95
C ASP A 52 8.23 6.70 -9.83
N LEU A 53 8.13 6.87 -11.16
CA LEU A 53 7.63 5.83 -12.09
C LEU A 53 8.37 4.50 -11.91
N MET A 54 9.69 4.55 -11.75
CA MET A 54 10.55 3.37 -11.55
C MET A 54 10.19 2.58 -10.28
N LEU A 55 9.63 3.24 -9.25
CA LEU A 55 9.21 2.57 -8.02
C LEU A 55 7.96 1.72 -8.26
N ILE A 56 7.02 2.21 -9.08
CA ILE A 56 5.80 1.47 -9.43
C ILE A 56 6.15 0.26 -10.29
N GLU A 57 6.98 0.44 -11.33
CA GLU A 57 7.43 -0.68 -12.17
C GLU A 57 8.13 -1.77 -11.35
N ARG A 58 9.06 -1.37 -10.47
CA ARG A 58 9.74 -2.30 -9.56
C ARG A 58 8.75 -3.01 -8.62
N HIS A 59 7.73 -2.32 -8.13
CA HIS A 59 6.70 -2.91 -7.29
C HIS A 59 5.88 -3.94 -8.06
N THR A 60 5.44 -3.62 -9.29
CA THR A 60 4.69 -4.55 -10.15
C THR A 60 5.50 -5.81 -10.44
N GLU A 61 6.78 -5.68 -10.78
CA GLU A 61 7.67 -6.83 -11.01
C GLU A 61 7.93 -7.65 -9.74
N ALA A 62 8.02 -7.00 -8.57
CA ALA A 62 8.09 -7.71 -7.29
C ALA A 62 6.79 -8.46 -6.98
N PHE A 63 5.64 -7.84 -7.21
CA PHE A 63 4.33 -8.46 -6.99
C PHE A 63 4.10 -9.65 -7.91
N LEU A 64 4.45 -9.54 -9.20
CA LEU A 64 4.39 -10.66 -10.15
C LEU A 64 5.16 -11.89 -9.64
N ARG A 65 6.39 -11.71 -9.15
CA ARG A 65 7.18 -12.83 -8.60
C ARG A 65 6.51 -13.53 -7.41
N GLU A 66 5.70 -12.83 -6.64
CA GLU A 66 4.98 -13.40 -5.49
C GLU A 66 3.71 -14.15 -5.88
N VAL A 67 3.03 -13.75 -6.96
CA VAL A 67 1.68 -14.25 -7.28
C VAL A 67 1.62 -15.23 -8.45
N LEU A 68 2.61 -15.19 -9.36
CA LEU A 68 2.69 -16.16 -10.47
C LEU A 68 2.80 -17.61 -9.96
N PRO A 69 3.62 -17.93 -8.94
CA PRO A 69 3.70 -19.30 -8.40
C PRO A 69 2.39 -19.78 -7.76
N GLU A 70 1.55 -18.85 -7.28
CA GLU A 70 0.24 -19.11 -6.69
C GLU A 70 -0.87 -19.31 -7.76
N GLY A 71 -0.50 -19.30 -9.06
CA GLY A 71 -1.41 -19.57 -10.17
C GLY A 71 -2.18 -18.34 -10.69
N ILE A 72 -1.86 -17.14 -10.20
CA ILE A 72 -2.43 -15.90 -10.75
C ILE A 72 -1.70 -15.59 -12.07
N SER A 73 -2.43 -15.34 -13.15
CA SER A 73 -1.79 -15.06 -14.45
C SER A 73 -1.19 -13.65 -14.50
N GLU A 74 -0.06 -13.50 -15.21
CA GLU A 74 0.57 -12.20 -15.45
C GLU A 74 -0.40 -11.20 -16.09
N LEU A 75 -1.20 -11.66 -17.05
CA LEU A 75 -2.23 -10.85 -17.69
C LEU A 75 -3.22 -10.28 -16.65
N ALA A 76 -3.70 -11.10 -15.72
CA ALA A 76 -4.62 -10.63 -14.68
C ALA A 76 -3.95 -9.58 -13.78
N VAL A 77 -2.70 -9.81 -13.38
CA VAL A 77 -1.94 -8.86 -12.55
C VAL A 77 -1.76 -7.52 -13.26
N ARG A 78 -1.29 -7.54 -14.51
CA ARG A 78 -1.04 -6.32 -15.29
C ARG A 78 -2.32 -5.56 -15.58
N THR A 79 -3.44 -6.25 -15.85
CA THR A 79 -4.74 -5.60 -16.02
C THR A 79 -5.24 -4.95 -14.72
N ILE A 80 -5.11 -5.63 -13.57
CA ILE A 80 -5.53 -5.08 -12.28
C ILE A 80 -4.66 -3.90 -11.86
N HIS A 81 -3.38 -3.93 -12.23
CA HIS A 81 -2.39 -2.89 -11.97
C HIS A 81 -2.17 -1.98 -13.18
N ASP A 82 -3.15 -1.83 -14.07
CA ASP A 82 -3.06 -0.84 -15.14
C ASP A 82 -3.21 0.57 -14.53
N TRP A 83 -2.31 1.48 -14.86
CA TRP A 83 -2.29 2.85 -14.33
C TRP A 83 -1.72 3.83 -15.36
N SER A 84 -2.09 5.09 -15.23
CA SER A 84 -1.46 6.20 -15.95
C SER A 84 -0.91 7.21 -14.94
N PRO A 85 0.18 7.93 -15.26
CA PRO A 85 0.73 8.96 -14.37
C PRO A 85 -0.32 10.01 -13.95
N ASP A 86 -1.23 10.36 -14.85
CA ASP A 86 -2.31 11.34 -14.62
C ASP A 86 -3.41 10.83 -13.65
N ASP A 87 -3.50 9.51 -13.42
CA ASP A 87 -4.41 8.91 -12.46
C ASP A 87 -3.73 8.58 -11.13
N MET A 88 -2.49 9.02 -10.90
CA MET A 88 -1.74 8.71 -9.68
C MET A 88 -1.67 9.90 -8.73
N LEU A 89 -1.77 9.59 -7.43
CA LEU A 89 -1.53 10.51 -6.33
C LEU A 89 -0.54 9.90 -5.34
N THR A 90 0.16 10.77 -4.61
CA THR A 90 1.09 10.38 -3.54
C THR A 90 0.48 10.67 -2.18
N VAL A 91 0.46 9.68 -1.30
CA VAL A 91 0.12 9.82 0.12
C VAL A 91 1.39 9.68 0.95
N VAL A 92 1.80 10.76 1.62
CA VAL A 92 2.99 10.80 2.48
C VAL A 92 2.56 10.91 3.94
N PHE A 93 3.13 10.07 4.81
CA PHE A 93 2.87 10.12 6.25
C PHE A 93 4.04 9.56 7.07
N THR A 94 4.06 9.86 8.36
CA THR A 94 4.97 9.28 9.35
C THR A 94 4.28 8.13 10.08
N PRO A 95 4.77 6.87 9.95
CA PRO A 95 4.22 5.76 10.73
C PRO A 95 4.38 6.01 12.23
N SER A 96 3.26 6.06 12.96
CA SER A 96 3.20 6.25 14.41
C SER A 96 2.87 4.97 15.17
N ALA A 97 2.27 3.98 14.50
CA ALA A 97 2.03 2.66 15.07
C ALA A 97 2.12 1.57 14.00
N ALA A 98 2.54 0.37 14.41
CA ALA A 98 2.64 -0.81 13.57
C ALA A 98 1.94 -1.99 14.24
N PHE A 99 1.27 -2.83 13.46
CA PHE A 99 0.53 -4.00 13.95
C PHE A 99 0.79 -5.21 13.07
N SER A 100 0.93 -6.38 13.69
CA SER A 100 0.89 -7.64 12.96
C SER A 100 -0.53 -7.84 12.44
N GLN A 101 -0.68 -8.13 11.17
CA GLN A 101 -1.95 -8.56 10.56
C GLN A 101 -1.79 -9.92 9.89
N THR A 102 -0.67 -10.60 10.14
CA THR A 102 -0.43 -11.96 9.66
C THR A 102 -1.49 -12.87 10.28
N PRO A 103 -2.29 -13.61 9.48
CA PRO A 103 -3.31 -14.50 10.01
C PRO A 103 -2.74 -15.46 11.06
N GLY A 104 -3.38 -15.54 12.23
CA GLY A 104 -2.94 -16.37 13.33
C GLY A 104 -3.17 -15.72 14.71
N PRO A 105 -2.71 -16.36 15.80
CA PRO A 105 -2.98 -15.93 17.17
C PRO A 105 -2.52 -14.51 17.53
N CYS A 106 -1.53 -13.99 16.80
CA CYS A 106 -0.95 -12.66 17.04
C CYS A 106 -1.49 -11.57 16.10
N ALA A 107 -2.49 -11.86 15.27
CA ALA A 107 -3.12 -10.87 14.40
C ALA A 107 -3.76 -9.76 15.24
N GLY A 108 -3.58 -8.50 14.81
CA GLY A 108 -4.04 -7.32 15.52
C GLY A 108 -3.13 -6.83 16.64
N GLN A 109 -2.08 -7.58 17.01
CA GLN A 109 -1.16 -7.15 18.07
C GLN A 109 -0.21 -6.03 17.59
N PRO A 110 0.10 -5.03 18.42
CA PRO A 110 1.13 -4.04 18.12
C PRO A 110 2.50 -4.70 17.91
N LEU A 111 3.27 -4.17 16.96
CA LEU A 111 4.67 -4.54 16.78
C LEU A 111 5.55 -3.56 17.55
N GLY A 112 6.54 -4.07 18.28
CA GLY A 112 7.47 -3.24 19.04
C GLY A 112 7.02 -2.88 20.46
N SER A 113 5.83 -3.31 20.91
CA SER A 113 5.55 -3.41 22.34
C SER A 113 6.35 -4.59 22.89
N ARG A 114 7.56 -4.33 23.39
CA ARG A 114 8.16 -5.24 24.37
C ARG A 114 7.25 -5.21 25.61
N PRO A 115 6.98 -6.35 26.27
CA PRO A 115 6.35 -6.33 27.59
C PRO A 115 7.17 -5.49 28.58
#